data_AF-A0A518HEK9-F1
#
_entry.id   AF-A0A518HEK9-F1
#
_cell.length_a   1.000
_cell.length_b   1.000
_cell.length_c   1.000
_cell.angle_alpha   90.00
_cell.angle_beta   90.00
_cell.angle_gamma   90.00
#
_symmetry.space_group_name_H-M   'P 1'
#
loop_
_entity.id
_entity.type
_entity.pdbx_description
1 polymer ?
#
loop_
_entity_poly.entity_id
_entity_poly.type
_entity_poly.pdbx_seq_one_letter_code
_entity_poly.pdbx_strand_id
1 'polypeptide(L)' 'MNDMTYFDRLVASTRRIARHSWHPGKEKAIELAVEDINDLLVAGRISVPQRDVLRGILLGGRSNAA' A
#
# COMPACT_ATOMS: atom_id res chain seq x y z
N MET A 1 24.34 -4.57 -4.89
CA MET A 1 23.38 -5.53 -4.31
C MET A 1 22.29 -4.69 -3.66
N ASN A 2 21.09 -4.62 -4.25
CA ASN A 2 20.03 -3.70 -3.80
C ASN A 2 19.35 -4.27 -2.55
N ASP A 3 19.86 -3.96 -1.37
CA ASP A 3 19.12 -4.18 -0.13
C ASP A 3 18.11 -3.05 0.05
N MET A 4 16.99 -3.15 -0.67
CA MET A 4 15.84 -2.32 -0.40
C MET A 4 15.36 -2.59 1.03
N THR A 5 15.12 -1.51 1.79
CA THR A 5 14.56 -1.61 3.14
C THR A 5 13.21 -2.32 3.09
N TYR A 6 12.78 -2.90 4.22
CA TYR A 6 11.49 -3.56 4.33
C TYR A 6 10.33 -2.67 3.84
N PHE A 7 10.35 -1.38 4.19
CA PHE A 7 9.34 -0.43 3.77
C PHE A 7 9.37 -0.15 2.26
N ASP A 8 10.55 -0.06 1.65
CA ASP A 8 10.65 0.14 0.19
C ASP A 8 10.05 -1.04 -0.59
N ARG A 9 10.20 -2.27 -0.07
CA ARG A 9 9.57 -3.47 -0.65
C ARG A 9 8.05 -3.41 -0.56
N LEU A 10 7.51 -2.92 0.56
CA LEU A 10 6.07 -2.68 0.71
C LEU A 10 5.58 -1.64 -0.28
N VAL A 11 6.28 -0.50 -0.40
CA VAL A 11 5.94 0.56 -1.36
C VAL A 11 5.94 0.04 -2.80
N ALA A 12 6.96 -0.72 -3.19
CA ALA A 12 7.06 -1.30 -4.53
C ALA A 12 5.89 -2.26 -4.83
N SER A 13 5.55 -3.12 -3.88
CA SER A 13 4.44 -4.08 -4.00
C SER A 13 3.09 -3.35 -4.12
N THR A 14 2.88 -2.36 -3.27
CA THR A 14 1.68 -1.52 -3.23
C THR A 14 1.47 -0.76 -4.54
N ARG A 15 2.54 -0.19 -5.12
CA ARG A 15 2.50 0.46 -6.44
C ARG A 15 2.14 -0.52 -7.55
N ARG A 16 2.60 -1.76 -7.48
CA ARG A 16 2.30 -2.79 -8.48
C ARG A 16 0.82 -3.16 -8.48
N ILE A 17 0.22 -3.29 -7.30
CA ILE A 17 -1.21 -3.53 -7.13
C ILE A 17 -2.01 -2.34 -7.68
N ALA A 18 -1.66 -1.11 -7.28
CA ALA A 18 -2.36 0.10 -7.70
C ALA A 18 -2.35 0.29 -9.24
N ARG A 19 -1.19 0.08 -9.87
CA ARG A 19 -0.99 0.25 -11.33
C ARG A 19 -1.46 -0.94 -12.16
N HIS A 20 -1.91 -2.03 -11.54
CA HIS A 20 -2.35 -3.20 -12.29
C HIS A 20 -3.51 -2.81 -13.21
N SER A 21 -3.49 -3.32 -14.46
CA SER A 21 -4.58 -3.13 -15.42
C SER A 21 -5.92 -3.55 -14.82
N TRP A 22 -6.98 -2.83 -15.19
CA TRP A 22 -8.32 -3.08 -14.69
C TRP A 22 -8.77 -4.50 -15.07
N HIS A 23 -9.14 -5.29 -14.06
CA HIS A 23 -9.64 -6.64 -14.21
C HIS A 23 -10.74 -6.88 -13.16
N PRO A 24 -11.68 -7.81 -13.39
CA PRO A 24 -12.64 -8.21 -12.38
C PRO A 24 -11.93 -8.62 -11.09
N GLY A 25 -12.31 -8.04 -9.95
CA GLY A 25 -11.71 -8.33 -8.65
C GLY A 25 -10.58 -7.40 -8.20
N LYS A 26 -10.16 -6.42 -9.03
CA LYS A 26 -9.16 -5.42 -8.64
C LYS A 26 -9.56 -4.63 -7.39
N GLU A 27 -10.81 -4.20 -7.30
CA GLU A 27 -11.33 -3.48 -6.13
C GLU A 27 -11.22 -4.33 -4.87
N LYS A 28 -11.59 -5.63 -4.96
CA LYS A 28 -11.45 -6.55 -3.85
C LYS A 28 -9.99 -6.77 -3.44
N ALA A 29 -9.08 -6.84 -4.41
CA ALA A 29 -7.65 -6.94 -4.14
C ALA A 29 -7.10 -5.67 -3.45
N ILE A 30 -7.62 -4.49 -3.80
CA ILE A 30 -7.28 -3.22 -3.13
C ILE A 30 -7.80 -3.22 -1.68
N GLU A 31 -9.04 -3.66 -1.45
CA GLU A 31 -9.61 -3.78 -0.10
C GLU A 31 -8.77 -4.69 0.79
N LEU A 32 -8.47 -5.90 0.32
CA LEU A 32 -7.65 -6.87 1.05
C LEU A 32 -6.25 -6.31 1.33
N ALA A 33 -5.64 -5.63 0.36
CA ALA A 33 -4.34 -5.00 0.57
C ALA A 33 -4.39 -3.87 1.62
N VAL A 34 -5.51 -3.15 1.73
CA VAL A 34 -5.71 -2.14 2.78
C VAL A 34 -5.88 -2.80 4.16
N GLU A 35 -6.54 -3.95 4.24
CA GLU A 35 -6.65 -4.76 5.46
C GLU A 35 -5.26 -5.25 5.91
N ASP A 36 -4.48 -5.86 5.01
CA ASP A 36 -3.12 -6.34 5.28
C ASP A 36 -2.22 -5.21 5.81
N ILE A 37 -2.33 -4.00 5.27
CA ILE A 37 -1.58 -2.83 5.76
C ILE A 37 -1.96 -2.47 7.20
N ASN A 38 -3.23 -2.60 7.58
CA ASN A 38 -3.64 -2.33 8.96
C ASN A 38 -3.14 -3.44 9.90
N ASP A 39 -3.12 -4.70 9.46
CA ASP A 39 -2.56 -5.80 10.23
C ASP A 39 -1.05 -5.62 10.46
N LEU A 40 -0.32 -5.12 9.47
CA LEU A 40 1.09 -4.76 9.61
C LEU A 40 1.30 -3.64 10.65
N LEU A 41 0.39 -2.67 10.72
CA LEU A 41 0.42 -1.62 11.76
C LEU A 41 0.15 -2.22 13.14
N VAL A 42 -0.90 -3.03 13.27
CA VAL A 42 -1.28 -3.70 14.54
C VAL A 42 -0.13 -4.57 15.05
N ALA A 43 0.57 -5.27 14.15
CA ALA A 43 1.74 -6.09 14.45
C ALA A 43 3.02 -5.28 14.73
N GLY A 44 2.97 -3.94 14.68
CA GLY A 44 4.13 -3.07 14.91
C GLY A 44 5.22 -3.17 13.84
N ARG A 45 4.91 -3.73 12.66
CA ARG A 45 5.87 -3.92 11.55
C ARG A 45 6.07 -2.64 10.74
N ILE A 46 5.11 -1.73 10.80
CA ILE A 46 5.16 -0.41 10.18
C ILE A 46 4.62 0.64 11.15
N SER A 47 5.04 1.89 10.98
CA SER A 47 4.52 3.03 11.73
C SER A 47 3.23 3.59 11.13
N VAL A 48 2.52 4.44 11.88
CA VAL A 48 1.33 5.14 11.39
C VAL A 48 1.62 5.95 10.11
N PRO A 49 2.71 6.76 10.01
CA PRO A 49 3.07 7.44 8.77
C PRO A 49 3.31 6.49 7.59
N GLN A 50 3.94 5.33 7.84
CA GLN A 50 4.19 4.33 6.81
C GLN A 50 2.89 3.70 6.30
N ARG A 51 1.94 3.38 7.20
CA ARG A 51 0.59 2.94 6.84
C ARG A 51 -0.09 3.93 5.90
N ASP A 52 -0.04 5.21 6.23
CA ASP A 52 -0.72 6.26 5.47
C ASP A 52 -0.17 6.42 4.05
N VAL A 53 1.16 6.32 3.89
CA VAL A 53 1.79 6.29 2.57
C VAL A 53 1.31 5.10 1.75
N LEU A 54 1.29 3.88 2.33
CA LEU A 54 0.87 2.68 1.60
C LEU A 54 -0.62 2.74 1.19
N ARG A 55 -1.49 3.17 2.10
CA ARG A 55 -2.92 3.38 1.82
C ARG A 55 -3.14 4.45 0.74
N GLY A 56 -2.40 5.55 0.81
CA GLY A 56 -2.43 6.60 -0.21
C GLY A 56 -2.08 6.08 -1.60
N ILE A 57 -1.10 5.17 -1.72
CA ILE A 57 -0.72 4.56 -3.00
C ILE A 57 -1.84 3.67 -3.56
N LEU A 58 -2.46 2.82 -2.73
CA LEU A 58 -3.53 1.89 -3.19
C LEU A 58 -4.80 2.60 -3.59
N LEU A 59 -5.22 3.58 -2.80
CA LEU A 59 -6.48 4.31 -2.99
C LEU A 59 -6.33 5.44 -4.02
N GLY A 60 -5.21 5.50 -4.75
CA GLY A 60 -4.97 6.42 -5.84
C GLY A 60 -4.69 7.85 -5.41
N GLY A 61 -4.34 8.08 -4.14
CA GLY A 61 -3.92 9.37 -3.62
C GLY A 61 -4.85 10.51 -4.03
N ARG A 62 -5.97 10.68 -3.33
CA ARG A 62 -6.49 12.04 -3.17
C ARG A 62 -5.51 12.82 -2.29
N SER A 63 -4.40 13.27 -2.88
CA SER A 63 -3.80 14.50 -2.41
C SER A 63 -4.82 15.59 -2.72
N ASN A 64 -5.69 15.89 -1.74
CA ASN A 64 -6.21 17.24 -1.63
C ASN A 64 -4.98 18.13 -1.41
N ALA A 65 -4.40 18.63 -2.49
CA ALA A 65 -3.80 19.94 -2.46
C ALA A 65 -4.98 20.91 -2.26
N ALA A 66 -5.18 21.31 -1.02
CA ALA A 66 -5.97 22.46 -0.61
C ALA A 66 -5.01 23.47 0.00
#